data_AF-A0A1H8JG13-F1
#
_entry.id   AF-A0A1H8JG13-F1
#
_cell.length_a   1.000
_cell.length_b   1.000
_cell.length_c   1.000
_cell.angle_alpha   90.00
_cell.angle_beta   90.00
_cell.angle_gamma   90.00
#
_symmetry.space_group_name_H-M   'P 1'
#
loop_
_entity.id
_entity.type
_entity.pdbx_description
1 polymer ?
#
loop_
_entity_poly.entity_id
_entity_poly.type
_entity_poly.pdbx_seq_one_letter_code
_entity_poly.pdbx_strand_id
1 'polypeptide(L)'
;MLRLYGPRLAAATLLLDALKGVPAVLAAKLLALPVWLQGLVGLAVLLGHSYPIWFSFRGGKSVSSAFGVLLVLVPSVALITALCWALLAWRLRTAAAASLISALLAPLLCLWLAPGYVSVVGGFSLLVLARHGLNIRRLRRGEEPPLRG
;
A
#
# COMPACT_ATOMS: atom_id res chain seq x y z
N MET A 1 -9.56 -13.12 -1.39
CA MET A 1 -9.43 -13.58 -2.80
C MET A 1 -8.51 -14.78 -2.96
N LEU A 2 -7.21 -14.69 -2.66
CA LEU A 2 -6.26 -15.80 -2.90
C LEU A 2 -6.70 -17.16 -2.36
N ARG A 3 -7.23 -17.19 -1.12
CA ARG A 3 -7.65 -18.42 -0.44
C ARG A 3 -9.02 -18.98 -0.89
N LEU A 4 -9.85 -18.15 -1.51
CA LEU A 4 -11.24 -18.50 -1.84
C LEU A 4 -11.44 -18.74 -3.34
N TYR A 5 -10.74 -17.96 -4.18
CA TYR A 5 -10.99 -17.89 -5.62
C TYR A 5 -9.71 -18.08 -6.45
N GLY A 6 -8.60 -18.46 -5.82
CA GLY A 6 -7.32 -18.76 -6.49
C GLY A 6 -6.49 -17.54 -6.89
N PRO A 7 -5.29 -17.77 -7.48
CA PRO A 7 -4.27 -16.74 -7.71
C PRO A 7 -4.63 -15.76 -8.82
N ARG A 8 -5.33 -16.19 -9.88
CA ARG A 8 -5.68 -15.33 -11.03
C ARG A 8 -6.64 -14.22 -10.62
N LEU A 9 -7.72 -14.57 -9.92
CA LEU A 9 -8.69 -13.59 -9.43
C LEU A 9 -8.10 -12.70 -8.33
N ALA A 10 -7.21 -13.24 -7.48
CA ALA A 10 -6.49 -12.44 -6.51
C ALA A 10 -5.61 -11.36 -7.17
N ALA A 11 -4.86 -11.73 -8.21
CA ALA A 11 -4.05 -10.78 -8.98
C ALA A 11 -4.91 -9.73 -9.68
N ALA A 12 -6.03 -10.13 -10.30
CA ALA A 12 -6.98 -9.20 -10.92
C ALA A 12 -7.53 -8.19 -9.90
N THR A 13 -7.97 -8.64 -8.72
CA THR A 13 -8.42 -7.72 -7.67
C THR A 13 -7.32 -6.79 -7.17
N LEU A 14 -6.09 -7.28 -7.02
CA LEU A 14 -4.96 -6.46 -6.62
C LEU A 14 -4.65 -5.36 -7.65
N LEU A 15 -4.74 -5.69 -8.94
CA LEU A 15 -4.56 -4.72 -10.02
C LEU A 15 -5.67 -3.67 -10.02
N LEU A 16 -6.93 -4.10 -9.94
CA LEU A 16 -8.06 -3.17 -9.90
C LEU A 16 -8.00 -2.23 -8.68
N ASP A 17 -7.63 -2.76 -7.51
CA ASP A 17 -7.47 -1.96 -6.29
C ASP A 17 -6.31 -0.97 -6.34
N ALA A 18 -5.26 -1.28 -7.10
CA ALA A 18 -4.14 -0.38 -7.34
C ALA A 18 -4.54 0.70 -8.36
N LEU A 19 -5.23 0.32 -9.43
CA LEU A 19 -5.59 1.20 -10.54
C LEU A 19 -6.71 2.18 -10.21
N LYS A 20 -7.68 1.84 -9.35
CA LYS A 20 -8.83 2.71 -9.07
C LYS A 20 -8.46 4.10 -8.54
N GLY A 21 -7.31 4.21 -7.88
CA GLY A 21 -6.78 5.46 -7.33
C GLY A 21 -5.88 6.25 -8.28
N VAL A 22 -5.39 5.61 -9.35
CA VAL A 22 -4.41 6.18 -10.28
C VAL A 22 -4.96 7.42 -10.99
N PRO A 23 -6.19 7.47 -11.52
CA PRO A 23 -6.68 8.64 -12.24
C PRO A 23 -6.68 9.91 -11.39
N ALA A 24 -7.10 9.83 -10.12
CA ALA A 24 -7.16 10.97 -9.22
C ALA A 24 -5.77 11.55 -8.92
N VAL A 25 -4.82 10.67 -8.61
CA VAL A 25 -3.43 11.07 -8.30
C VAL A 25 -2.70 11.54 -9.56
N LEU A 26 -2.97 10.91 -10.70
CA LEU A 26 -2.40 11.31 -11.99
C LEU A 26 -2.91 12.70 -12.38
N ALA A 27 -4.20 12.98 -12.22
CA ALA A 27 -4.75 14.32 -12.44
C ALA A 27 -4.08 15.37 -11.55
N ALA A 28 -3.89 15.08 -10.26
CA ALA A 28 -3.16 15.98 -9.34
C ALA A 28 -1.71 16.25 -9.80
N LYS A 29 -1.04 15.23 -10.34
CA LYS A 29 0.32 15.36 -10.87
C LYS A 29 0.38 16.12 -12.19
N LEU A 30 -0.56 15.86 -13.11
CA LEU A 30 -0.66 16.55 -14.40
C LEU A 30 -1.04 18.03 -14.26
N LEU A 31 -1.84 18.37 -13.26
CA LEU A 31 -2.16 19.75 -12.89
C LEU A 31 -1.01 20.46 -12.15
N ALA A 32 0.16 19.79 -12.01
CA ALA A 32 1.34 20.30 -11.31
C ALA A 32 1.03 20.84 -9.91
N LEU A 33 0.09 20.20 -9.20
CA LEU A 33 -0.25 20.59 -7.83
C LEU A 33 0.97 20.46 -6.91
N PRO A 34 1.07 21.27 -5.85
CA PRO A 34 2.17 21.15 -4.90
C PRO A 34 2.17 19.76 -4.25
N VAL A 35 3.37 19.26 -3.90
CA VAL A 35 3.57 17.87 -3.45
C VAL A 35 2.68 17.49 -2.27
N TRP A 36 2.47 18.39 -1.32
CA TRP A 36 1.58 18.15 -0.18
C TRP A 36 0.13 17.87 -0.61
N LEU A 37 -0.36 18.57 -1.64
CA LEU A 37 -1.71 18.42 -2.16
C LEU A 37 -1.86 17.13 -2.97
N GLN A 38 -0.83 16.76 -3.75
CA GLN A 38 -0.76 15.43 -4.37
C GLN A 38 -0.80 14.32 -3.30
N GLY A 39 -0.11 14.53 -2.18
CA GLY A 39 -0.13 13.65 -1.02
C GLY A 39 -1.50 13.54 -0.36
N LEU A 40 -2.24 14.64 -0.22
CA LEU A 40 -3.61 14.62 0.30
C LEU A 40 -4.57 13.86 -0.62
N VAL A 41 -4.45 14.03 -1.93
CA VAL A 41 -5.23 13.26 -2.92
C VAL A 41 -4.92 11.77 -2.79
N GLY A 42 -3.64 11.41 -2.68
CA GLY A 42 -3.23 10.04 -2.40
C GLY A 42 -3.82 9.51 -1.08
N LEU A 43 -3.75 10.28 0.00
CA LEU A 43 -4.32 9.91 1.30
C LEU A 43 -5.82 9.68 1.21
N ALA A 44 -6.55 10.54 0.49
CA ALA A 44 -7.98 10.39 0.28
C ALA A 44 -8.32 9.07 -0.47
N VAL A 45 -7.53 8.71 -1.48
CA VAL A 45 -7.65 7.40 -2.16
C VAL A 45 -7.43 6.24 -1.18
N LEU A 46 -6.37 6.31 -0.36
CA LEU A 46 -6.06 5.25 0.59
C LEU A 46 -7.13 5.14 1.69
N LEU A 47 -7.68 6.26 2.15
CA LEU A 47 -8.76 6.32 3.13
C LEU A 47 -10.07 5.79 2.55
N GLY A 48 -10.42 6.15 1.32
CA GLY A 48 -11.61 5.59 0.64
C GLY A 48 -11.53 4.08 0.46
N HIS A 49 -10.32 3.51 0.26
CA HIS A 49 -10.12 2.07 0.27
C HIS A 49 -10.21 1.45 1.67
N SER A 50 -9.65 2.11 2.69
CA SER A 50 -9.64 1.60 4.08
C SER A 50 -10.98 1.71 4.78
N TYR A 51 -11.74 2.76 4.48
CA TYR A 51 -12.98 3.15 5.13
C TYR A 51 -14.06 3.50 4.10
N PRO A 52 -14.44 2.55 3.23
CA PRO A 52 -15.49 2.77 2.24
C PRO A 52 -16.85 2.98 2.91
N ILE A 53 -17.56 4.04 2.52
CA ILE A 53 -18.88 4.41 3.07
C ILE A 53 -19.89 3.28 2.85
N TRP A 54 -19.85 2.64 1.68
CA TRP A 54 -20.77 1.56 1.27
C TRP A 54 -20.61 0.25 2.06
N PHE A 55 -19.49 0.04 2.75
CA PHE A 55 -19.24 -1.17 3.56
C PHE A 55 -19.09 -0.82 5.04
N SER A 56 -19.84 0.17 5.53
CA SER A 56 -19.83 0.56 6.96
C SER A 56 -18.43 0.89 7.47
N PHE A 57 -17.61 1.54 6.65
CA PHE A 57 -16.21 1.88 6.94
C PHE A 57 -15.30 0.67 7.25
N ARG A 58 -15.69 -0.53 6.80
CA ARG A 58 -14.88 -1.75 6.91
C ARG A 58 -14.24 -2.10 5.58
N GLY A 59 -13.12 -1.47 5.28
CA GLY A 59 -12.35 -1.70 4.05
C GLY A 59 -11.04 -2.46 4.26
N GLY A 60 -10.23 -2.49 3.19
CA GLY A 60 -8.95 -3.19 3.17
C GLY A 60 -7.85 -2.48 3.95
N LYS A 61 -6.62 -3.01 3.83
CA LYS A 61 -5.42 -2.48 4.53
C LYS A 61 -4.61 -1.50 3.68
N SER A 62 -5.16 -1.09 2.54
CA SER A 62 -4.61 -0.10 1.61
C SER A 62 -3.23 -0.40 1.01
N VAL A 63 -2.69 -1.62 1.12
CA VAL A 63 -1.37 -1.96 0.53
C VAL A 63 -1.36 -1.84 -1.00
N SER A 64 -2.34 -2.44 -1.68
CA SER A 64 -2.42 -2.38 -3.16
C SER A 64 -2.72 -0.95 -3.65
N SER A 65 -3.64 -0.25 -2.98
CA SER A 65 -3.93 1.15 -3.34
C SER A 65 -2.73 2.07 -3.06
N ALA A 66 -1.97 1.86 -1.98
CA ALA A 66 -0.73 2.59 -1.71
C ALA A 66 0.32 2.35 -2.80
N PHE A 67 0.48 1.10 -3.26
CA PHE A 67 1.35 0.80 -4.39
C PHE A 67 0.92 1.55 -5.67
N GLY A 68 -0.37 1.56 -6.00
CA GLY A 68 -0.90 2.30 -7.15
C GLY A 68 -0.62 3.80 -7.07
N VAL A 69 -0.84 4.42 -5.90
CA VAL A 69 -0.53 5.84 -5.67
C VAL A 69 0.98 6.10 -5.80
N LEU A 70 1.82 5.27 -5.18
CA LEU A 70 3.27 5.40 -5.28
C LEU A 70 3.76 5.26 -6.72
N LEU A 71 3.18 4.35 -7.50
CA LEU A 71 3.56 4.14 -8.90
C LEU A 71 3.38 5.40 -9.75
N VAL A 72 2.38 6.23 -9.41
CA VAL A 72 2.14 7.51 -10.08
C VAL A 72 3.06 8.60 -9.55
N LEU A 73 3.16 8.74 -8.22
CA LEU A 73 3.93 9.83 -7.61
C LEU A 73 5.43 9.63 -7.79
N VAL A 74 5.93 8.47 -7.37
CA VAL A 74 7.35 8.10 -7.31
C VAL A 74 7.55 6.66 -7.81
N PRO A 75 7.56 6.43 -9.14
CA PRO A 75 7.62 5.09 -9.73
C PRO A 75 8.81 4.25 -9.25
N SER A 76 9.99 4.87 -9.09
CA SER A 76 11.21 4.19 -8.64
C SER A 76 11.04 3.58 -7.24
N VAL A 77 10.49 4.34 -6.29
CA VAL A 77 10.19 3.86 -4.93
C VAL A 77 9.12 2.76 -4.97
N ALA A 78 8.08 2.91 -5.80
CA ALA A 78 7.03 1.90 -5.94
C ALA A 78 7.57 0.55 -6.40
N LEU A 79 8.44 0.54 -7.43
CA LEU A 79 9.00 -0.69 -7.99
C LEU A 79 9.95 -1.38 -7.00
N ILE A 80 10.82 -0.62 -6.32
CA ILE A 80 11.75 -1.18 -5.32
C ILE A 80 10.97 -1.73 -4.13
N THR A 81 9.99 -0.99 -3.61
CA THR A 81 9.17 -1.46 -2.47
C THR A 81 8.33 -2.69 -2.83
N ALA A 82 7.80 -2.78 -4.05
CA ALA A 82 7.10 -3.97 -4.55
C ALA A 82 8.04 -5.18 -4.68
N LEU A 83 9.26 -4.98 -5.16
CA LEU A 83 10.27 -6.04 -5.23
C LEU A 83 10.65 -6.53 -3.83
N CYS A 84 10.93 -5.61 -2.90
CA CYS A 84 11.19 -5.95 -1.49
C CYS A 84 10.00 -6.69 -0.89
N TRP A 85 8.77 -6.26 -1.17
CA TRP A 85 7.57 -6.92 -0.69
C TRP A 85 7.48 -8.36 -1.21
N ALA A 86 7.70 -8.57 -2.50
CA ALA A 86 7.64 -9.89 -3.12
C ALA A 86 8.71 -10.83 -2.53
N LEU A 87 9.94 -10.34 -2.36
CA LEU A 87 11.04 -11.09 -1.77
C LEU A 87 10.75 -11.47 -0.31
N LEU A 88 10.25 -10.51 0.47
CA LEU A 88 9.89 -10.73 1.88
C LEU A 88 8.68 -11.67 2.01
N ALA A 89 7.67 -11.52 1.15
CA ALA A 89 6.51 -12.40 1.13
C ALA A 89 6.91 -13.85 0.78
N TRP A 90 7.87 -14.02 -0.13
CA TRP A 90 8.44 -15.33 -0.46
C TRP A 90 9.27 -15.93 0.70
N ARG A 91 10.12 -15.12 1.33
CA ARG A 91 11.01 -15.58 2.41
C ARG A 91 10.29 -15.83 3.74
N LEU A 92 9.46 -14.88 4.17
CA LEU A 92 8.75 -14.91 5.45
C LEU A 92 7.42 -15.69 5.37
N ARG A 93 6.99 -16.06 4.16
CA ARG A 93 5.69 -16.71 3.89
C ARG A 93 4.50 -16.02 4.56
N THR A 94 4.58 -14.72 4.81
CA THR A 94 3.55 -13.93 5.50
C THR A 94 3.36 -12.57 4.81
N ALA A 95 2.17 -12.34 4.24
CA ALA A 95 1.85 -11.06 3.58
C ALA A 95 1.89 -9.89 4.55
N ALA A 96 1.48 -10.10 5.80
CA ALA A 96 1.44 -9.04 6.80
C ALA A 96 2.84 -8.52 7.12
N ALA A 97 3.80 -9.41 7.41
CA ALA A 97 5.17 -9.01 7.72
C ALA A 97 5.83 -8.33 6.53
N ALA A 98 5.68 -8.89 5.32
CA ALA A 98 6.17 -8.26 4.10
C ALA A 98 5.59 -6.85 3.89
N SER A 99 4.30 -6.65 4.12
CA SER A 99 3.63 -5.34 3.95
C SER A 99 4.12 -4.32 4.98
N LEU A 100 4.31 -4.73 6.23
CA LEU A 100 4.82 -3.85 7.30
C LEU A 100 6.25 -3.38 7.02
N ILE A 101 7.13 -4.31 6.65
CA ILE A 101 8.53 -3.99 6.36
C ILE A 101 8.63 -3.10 5.12
N SER A 102 7.90 -3.44 4.04
CA SER A 102 7.90 -2.61 2.82
C SER A 102 7.32 -1.22 3.06
N ALA A 103 6.30 -1.08 3.93
CA ALA A 103 5.77 0.22 4.31
C ALA A 103 6.81 1.07 5.06
N LEU A 104 7.64 0.46 5.92
CA LEU A 104 8.73 1.18 6.61
C LEU A 104 9.90 1.53 5.66
N LEU A 105 10.16 0.70 4.66
CA LEU A 105 11.20 0.96 3.66
C LEU A 105 10.83 2.08 2.68
N ALA A 106 9.55 2.25 2.35
CA ALA A 106 9.09 3.25 1.38
C ALA A 106 9.57 4.70 1.68
N PRO A 107 9.40 5.26 2.89
CA PRO A 107 9.89 6.61 3.19
C PRO A 107 11.42 6.69 3.24
N LEU A 108 12.11 5.60 3.64
CA LEU A 108 13.58 5.56 3.63
C LEU A 108 14.14 5.62 2.21
N LEU A 109 13.52 4.92 1.27
CA LEU A 109 13.87 4.98 -0.15
C LEU A 109 13.60 6.38 -0.74
N CYS A 110 12.56 7.06 -0.27
CA CYS A 110 12.27 8.44 -0.71
C CYS A 110 13.39 9.42 -0.33
N LEU A 111 14.12 9.22 0.78
CA LEU A 111 15.22 10.11 1.17
C LEU A 111 16.26 10.28 0.04
N TRP A 112 16.50 9.20 -0.71
CA TRP A 112 17.50 9.17 -1.78
C TRP A 112 16.89 9.40 -3.17
N LEU A 113 15.70 8.86 -3.43
CA LEU A 113 15.11 8.83 -4.77
C LEU A 113 14.12 9.97 -5.05
N ALA A 114 13.49 10.52 -4.01
CA ALA A 114 12.46 11.55 -4.13
C ALA A 114 12.28 12.31 -2.78
N PRO A 115 13.29 13.09 -2.34
CA PRO A 115 13.31 13.69 -1.01
C PRO A 115 12.08 14.59 -0.73
N GLY A 116 11.52 15.24 -1.78
CA GLY A 116 10.30 16.04 -1.65
C GLY A 116 9.04 15.26 -1.27
N TYR A 117 9.02 13.93 -1.46
CA TYR A 117 7.86 13.08 -1.17
C TYR A 117 7.96 12.31 0.15
N VAL A 118 9.05 12.48 0.91
CA VAL A 118 9.30 11.74 2.16
C VAL A 118 8.15 11.89 3.17
N SER A 119 7.66 13.10 3.38
CA SER A 119 6.55 13.38 4.29
C SER A 119 5.23 12.74 3.82
N VAL A 120 4.95 12.81 2.52
CA VAL A 120 3.77 12.22 1.89
C VAL A 120 3.78 10.70 2.03
N VAL A 121 4.89 10.05 1.65
CA VAL A 121 5.05 8.60 1.73
C VAL A 121 5.10 8.13 3.17
N GLY A 122 5.67 8.92 4.08
CA GLY A 122 5.58 8.70 5.53
C GLY A 122 4.13 8.64 6.01
N GLY A 123 3.28 9.58 5.57
CA GLY A 123 1.84 9.59 5.87
C GLY A 123 1.12 8.33 5.38
N PHE A 124 1.39 7.88 4.15
CA PHE A 124 0.82 6.63 3.62
C PHE A 124 1.27 5.41 4.44
N SER A 125 2.54 5.39 4.83
CA SER A 125 3.15 4.29 5.59
C SER A 125 2.52 4.19 6.98
N LEU A 126 2.31 5.33 7.66
CA LEU A 126 1.59 5.38 8.93
C LEU A 126 0.17 4.84 8.83
N LEU A 127 -0.57 5.20 7.78
CA LEU A 127 -1.91 4.67 7.55
C LEU A 127 -1.88 3.14 7.35
N VAL A 128 -0.96 2.63 6.52
CA VAL A 128 -0.80 1.17 6.31
C VAL A 128 -0.46 0.45 7.62
N LEU A 129 0.46 1.00 8.43
CA LEU A 129 0.82 0.47 9.74
C LEU A 129 -0.40 0.42 10.68
N ALA A 130 -1.15 1.52 10.77
CA ALA A 130 -2.35 1.60 11.60
C ALA A 130 -3.39 0.54 11.20
N ARG A 131 -3.61 0.35 9.88
CA ARG A 131 -4.53 -0.67 9.36
C ARG A 131 -4.06 -2.11 9.60
N HIS A 132 -2.78 -2.32 9.89
CA HIS A 132 -2.21 -3.63 10.22
C HIS A 132 -2.18 -3.92 11.73
N GLY A 133 -2.76 -3.08 12.60
CA GLY A 133 -2.72 -3.26 14.05
C GLY A 133 -3.14 -4.67 14.53
N LEU A 134 -4.17 -5.27 13.94
CA LEU A 134 -4.58 -6.65 14.25
C LEU A 134 -3.56 -7.70 13.77
N ASN A 135 -2.94 -7.50 12.61
CA ASN A 135 -1.89 -8.39 12.10
C ASN A 135 -0.63 -8.31 12.95
N ILE A 136 -0.26 -7.12 13.42
CA ILE A 136 0.86 -6.95 14.36
C ILE A 136 0.59 -7.73 15.65
N ARG A 137 -0.64 -7.66 16.18
CA ARG A 137 -1.03 -8.45 17.37
C ARG A 137 -0.94 -9.96 17.12
N ARG A 138 -1.41 -10.46 15.97
CA ARG A 138 -1.32 -11.88 15.60
C ARG A 138 0.11 -12.34 15.37
N LEU A 139 0.93 -11.53 14.70
CA LEU A 139 2.36 -11.80 14.49
C LEU A 139 3.09 -11.94 15.84
N ARG A 140 2.82 -11.05 16.80
CA ARG A 140 3.39 -11.14 18.17
C ARG A 140 2.99 -12.41 18.92
N ARG A 141 1.85 -13.02 18.58
CA ARG A 141 1.35 -14.26 19.17
C ARG A 141 1.70 -15.52 18.36
N GLY A 142 2.34 -15.37 17.20
CA GLY A 142 2.58 -16.49 16.29
C GLY A 142 1.33 -17.04 15.58
N GLU A 143 0.21 -16.30 15.64
CA GLU A 143 -1.10 -16.72 15.11
C GLU A 143 -1.35 -16.24 13.67
N GLU A 144 -0.39 -15.55 13.06
CA GLU A 144 -0.59 -14.97 11.72
C GLU A 144 -0.56 -16.09 10.65
N PRO A 145 -1.65 -16.25 9.88
CA PRO A 145 -1.74 -17.38 8.96
C PRO A 145 -0.84 -17.17 7.74
N PRO A 146 -0.18 -18.23 7.23
CA PRO A 146 0.78 -18.11 6.14
C PRO A 146 0.13 -17.66 4.82
N LEU A 147 0.95 -17.12 3.93
CA LEU A 147 0.57 -16.59 2.61
C LEU A 147 0.00 -17.69 1.70
N ARG A 148 0.60 -18.89 1.76
CA ARG A 148 0.14 -20.13 1.14
C ARG A 148 0.04 -21.18 2.25
N GLY A 149 -1.15 -21.78 2.38
CA GLY A 149 -1.37 -23.03 3.10
C GLY A 149 -1.37 -24.16 2.09
#